data_AF-A0A1E1WU43-F1
#
_entry.id   AF-A0A1E1WU43-F1
#
_cell.length_a   1.000
_cell.length_b   1.000
_cell.length_c   1.000
_cell.angle_alpha   90.00
_cell.angle_beta   90.00
_cell.angle_gamma   90.00
#
_symmetry.space_group_name_H-M   'P 1'
#
loop_
_entity.id
_entity.type
_entity.pdbx_description
1 polymer ?
#
loop_
_entity_poly.entity_id
_entity_poly.type
_entity_poly.pdbx_seq_one_letter_code
_entity_poly.pdbx_strand_id
1 'polypeptide(L)'
;MYAKGKGSTVPSDAQAREKLALYVYEYLLHVGAQKAAQTFLSEIRWEKNITLGEPPGFLHSWWCVFWDLYCAAPERRDTCEHSSEAKAFHDYGFVNSGYGVNGIGHNAGPAPPNDGMG
;
A
#
# COMPACT_ATOMS: atom_id res chain seq x y z
N MET A 1 14.87 -22.10 27.61
CA MET A 1 13.89 -22.69 26.67
C MET A 1 13.18 -21.54 25.98
N TYR A 2 13.51 -21.24 24.73
CA TYR A 2 12.84 -20.17 23.98
C TYR A 2 11.58 -20.75 23.33
N ALA A 3 10.42 -20.27 23.75
CA ALA A 3 9.15 -20.63 23.16
C ALA A 3 9.18 -20.21 21.68
N LYS A 4 9.15 -21.20 20.79
CA LYS A 4 9.10 -21.03 19.34
C LYS A 4 7.82 -20.25 19.02
N GLY A 5 7.99 -19.01 18.56
CA GLY A 5 6.92 -18.08 18.24
C GLY A 5 5.91 -18.69 17.25
N LYS A 6 4.63 -18.42 17.50
CA LYS A 6 3.51 -18.74 16.61
C LYS A 6 3.87 -18.30 15.19
N GLY A 7 3.85 -19.24 14.25
CA GLY A 7 4.13 -18.96 12.84
C GLY A 7 3.19 -17.88 12.30
N SER A 8 3.74 -16.95 11.52
CA SER A 8 2.94 -15.97 10.77
C SER A 8 2.13 -16.72 9.71
N THR A 9 0.93 -17.15 10.08
CA THR A 9 -0.02 -17.72 9.13
C THR A 9 -0.49 -16.61 8.22
N VAL A 10 -0.20 -16.73 6.92
CA VAL A 10 -0.74 -15.85 5.88
C VAL A 10 -2.26 -15.82 6.02
N PRO A 11 -2.92 -14.64 6.00
CA PRO A 11 -4.36 -14.56 6.09
C PRO A 11 -5.01 -15.31 4.93
N SER A 12 -6.08 -16.05 5.22
CA SER A 12 -6.83 -16.73 4.16
C SER A 12 -7.61 -15.73 3.31
N ASP A 13 -7.95 -16.13 2.08
CA ASP A 13 -8.79 -15.30 1.18
C ASP A 13 -10.12 -14.89 1.84
N ALA A 14 -10.69 -15.76 2.67
CA ALA A 14 -11.91 -15.45 3.41
C ALA A 14 -11.69 -14.30 4.42
N GLN A 15 -10.58 -14.33 5.16
CA GLN A 15 -10.22 -13.27 6.10
C GLN A 15 -9.93 -11.96 5.38
N ALA A 16 -9.25 -12.02 4.23
CA ALA A 16 -8.97 -10.84 3.41
C ALA A 16 -10.25 -10.19 2.88
N ARG A 17 -11.20 -10.99 2.36
CA ARG A 17 -12.51 -10.52 1.89
C ARG A 17 -13.32 -9.87 3.00
N GLU A 18 -13.32 -10.48 4.19
CA GLU A 18 -14.00 -9.93 5.35
C GLU A 18 -13.43 -8.57 5.78
N LYS A 19 -12.09 -8.46 5.85
CA LYS A 19 -11.43 -7.19 6.17
C LYS A 19 -11.67 -6.12 5.12
N LEU A 20 -11.63 -6.49 3.85
CA LEU A 20 -11.92 -5.58 2.76
C LEU A 20 -13.36 -5.04 2.86
N ALA A 21 -14.35 -5.91 3.10
CA ALA A 21 -15.74 -5.48 3.28
C ALA A 21 -15.90 -4.49 4.45
N LEU A 22 -15.25 -4.75 5.58
CA LEU A 22 -15.24 -3.83 6.72
C LEU A 22 -14.67 -2.46 6.34
N TYR A 23 -13.53 -2.41 5.64
CA TYR A 23 -12.92 -1.14 5.25
C TYR A 23 -13.69 -0.41 4.14
N VAL A 24 -14.39 -1.14 3.26
CA VAL A 24 -15.31 -0.53 2.28
C VAL A 24 -16.50 0.11 3.00
N TYR A 25 -17.07 -0.56 4.00
CA TYR A 25 -18.14 0.02 4.81
C TYR A 25 -17.68 1.30 5.55
N GLU A 26 -16.52 1.24 6.19
CA GLU A 26 -15.89 2.41 6.85
C GLU A 26 -15.71 3.57 5.85
N TYR A 27 -15.16 3.27 4.68
CA TYR A 27 -14.97 4.28 3.62
C TYR A 27 -16.30 4.93 3.22
N LEU A 28 -17.35 4.14 2.96
CA LEU A 28 -18.66 4.66 2.57
C LEU A 28 -19.24 5.60 3.64
N LEU A 29 -19.04 5.29 4.93
CA LEU A 29 -19.45 6.18 6.00
C LEU A 29 -18.64 7.48 6.02
N HIS A 30 -17.31 7.40 5.93
CA HIS A 30 -16.43 8.58 6.00
C HIS A 30 -16.60 9.53 4.81
N VAL A 31 -16.98 9.03 3.62
CA VAL A 31 -17.31 9.89 2.46
C VAL A 31 -18.76 10.38 2.45
N GLY A 32 -19.54 10.09 3.49
CA GLY A 32 -20.92 10.58 3.64
C GLY A 32 -21.98 9.75 2.89
N ALA A 33 -21.62 8.60 2.31
CA ALA A 33 -22.53 7.72 1.58
C ALA A 33 -23.31 6.77 2.51
N GLN A 34 -23.97 7.31 3.54
CA GLN A 34 -24.60 6.53 4.62
C GLN A 34 -25.61 5.48 4.12
N LYS A 35 -26.46 5.84 3.14
CA LYS A 35 -27.45 4.91 2.59
C LYS A 35 -26.79 3.73 1.88
N ALA A 36 -25.74 4.00 1.10
CA ALA A 36 -24.98 2.96 0.41
C ALA A 36 -24.27 2.04 1.42
N ALA A 37 -23.72 2.60 2.49
CA ALA A 37 -23.09 1.83 3.56
C ALA A 37 -24.07 0.82 4.19
N GLN A 38 -25.30 1.24 4.51
CA GLN A 38 -26.32 0.37 5.07
C GLN A 38 -26.82 -0.70 4.08
N THR A 39 -27.05 -0.32 2.83
CA THR A 39 -27.42 -1.26 1.76
C THR A 39 -26.33 -2.31 1.57
N PHE A 40 -25.05 -1.90 1.54
CA PHE A 40 -23.91 -2.79 1.37
C PHE A 40 -23.85 -3.88 2.45
N LEU A 41 -23.99 -3.52 3.73
CA LEU A 41 -24.00 -4.52 4.82
C LEU A 41 -25.17 -5.51 4.69
N SER A 42 -26.33 -5.02 4.27
CA SER A 42 -27.54 -5.84 4.10
C SER A 42 -27.37 -6.84 2.96
N GLU A 43 -26.81 -6.41 1.82
CA GLU A 43 -26.60 -7.24 0.64
C GLU A 43 -25.60 -8.37 0.89
N ILE A 44 -24.52 -8.09 1.62
CA ILE A 44 -23.52 -9.11 1.97
C ILE A 44 -23.89 -9.94 3.20
N ARG A 45 -25.05 -9.66 3.82
CA ARG A 45 -25.54 -10.29 5.06
C ARG A 45 -24.49 -10.22 6.17
N TRP A 46 -23.99 -9.03 6.44
CA TRP A 46 -22.97 -8.82 7.47
C TRP A 46 -23.54 -8.98 8.88
N GLU A 47 -23.01 -9.91 9.66
CA GLU A 47 -23.51 -10.23 11.02
C GLU A 47 -22.49 -9.95 12.13
N LYS A 48 -21.32 -9.38 11.79
CA LYS A 48 -20.22 -9.16 12.75
C LYS A 48 -20.24 -7.75 13.31
N ASN A 49 -19.74 -7.59 14.54
CA ASN A 49 -19.55 -6.26 15.13
C ASN A 49 -18.61 -5.41 14.28
N ILE A 50 -18.94 -4.13 14.15
CA ILE A 50 -18.15 -3.16 13.39
C ILE A 50 -17.51 -2.19 14.38
N THR A 51 -16.21 -2.01 14.24
CA THR A 51 -15.44 -0.95 14.91
C THR A 51 -14.89 -0.05 13.81
N LEU A 52 -15.21 1.24 13.90
CA LEU A 52 -14.74 2.26 12.95
C LEU A 52 -13.50 2.93 13.51
N GLY A 53 -12.52 3.22 12.63
CA GLY A 53 -11.40 4.09 12.94
C GLY A 53 -11.74 5.55 12.73
N GLU A 54 -10.76 6.43 12.98
CA GLU A 54 -10.88 7.86 12.69
C GLU A 54 -10.90 8.14 11.17
N PRO A 55 -11.64 9.16 10.71
CA PRO A 55 -11.57 9.62 9.33
C PRO A 55 -10.13 9.99 8.91
N PRO A 56 -9.73 9.74 7.64
CA PRO A 56 -10.54 9.27 6.52
C PRO A 56 -10.74 7.75 6.47
N GLY A 57 -10.22 7.00 7.45
CA GLY A 57 -10.30 5.53 7.51
C GLY A 57 -9.11 4.82 6.85
N PHE A 58 -9.03 3.52 7.07
CA PHE A 58 -7.91 2.68 6.65
C PHE A 58 -7.79 2.58 5.13
N LEU A 59 -8.91 2.26 4.45
CA LEU A 59 -8.91 2.05 3.00
C LEU A 59 -8.50 3.31 2.25
N HIS A 60 -9.04 4.47 2.64
CA HIS A 60 -8.70 5.73 1.98
C HIS A 60 -7.21 6.06 2.14
N SER A 61 -6.70 6.01 3.38
CA SER A 61 -5.30 6.35 3.68
C SER A 61 -4.33 5.49 2.88
N TRP A 62 -4.53 4.17 2.87
CA TRP A 62 -3.66 3.25 2.14
C TRP A 62 -3.84 3.32 0.62
N TRP A 63 -5.07 3.56 0.14
CA TRP A 63 -5.31 3.75 -1.28
C TRP A 63 -4.62 5.01 -1.82
N CYS A 64 -4.64 6.12 -1.06
CA CYS A 64 -3.91 7.34 -1.42
C CYS A 64 -2.41 7.08 -1.56
N VAL A 65 -1.79 6.40 -0.58
CA VAL A 65 -0.36 6.03 -0.65
C VAL A 65 -0.10 5.10 -1.85
N PHE A 66 -0.93 4.09 -2.06
CA PHE A 66 -0.80 3.18 -3.19
C PHE A 66 -0.88 3.92 -4.53
N TRP A 67 -1.87 4.80 -4.69
CA TRP A 67 -2.08 5.55 -5.92
C TRP A 67 -0.92 6.50 -6.21
N ASP A 68 -0.40 7.17 -5.18
CA ASP A 68 0.75 8.07 -5.30
C ASP A 68 2.01 7.31 -5.73
N LEU A 69 2.29 6.16 -5.11
CA LEU A 69 3.37 5.27 -5.54
C LEU A 69 3.16 4.71 -6.95
N TYR A 70 1.91 4.39 -7.32
CA TYR A 70 1.59 3.92 -8.66
C TYR A 70 1.85 4.99 -9.73
N CYS A 71 1.49 6.24 -9.44
CA CYS A 71 1.73 7.37 -10.32
C CYS A 71 3.21 7.77 -10.40
N ALA A 72 3.96 7.63 -9.31
CA ALA A 72 5.41 7.88 -9.26
C ALA A 72 6.26 6.80 -9.97
N ALA A 73 5.66 5.69 -10.41
CA ALA A 73 6.36 4.64 -11.12
C ALA A 73 7.06 5.18 -12.39
N PRO A 74 8.29 4.75 -12.72
CA PRO A 74 9.08 5.31 -13.81
C PRO A 74 8.36 5.39 -15.17
N GLU A 75 7.46 4.44 -15.44
CA GLU A 75 6.73 4.34 -16.71
C GLU A 75 5.55 5.32 -16.81
N ARG A 76 5.15 5.94 -15.70
CA ARG A 76 3.92 6.76 -15.60
C ARG A 76 4.16 8.18 -15.10
N ARG A 77 5.26 8.41 -14.37
CA ARG A 77 5.52 9.64 -13.61
C ARG A 77 5.56 10.92 -14.43
N ASP A 78 5.80 10.85 -15.73
CA ASP A 78 5.79 12.03 -16.61
C ASP A 78 4.37 12.49 -16.98
N THR A 79 3.36 11.66 -16.73
CA THR A 79 1.95 11.89 -17.13
C THR A 79 0.96 11.93 -15.98
N CYS A 80 1.36 11.46 -14.78
CA CYS A 80 0.52 11.49 -13.58
C CYS A 80 1.16 12.38 -12.50
N GLU A 81 0.35 13.20 -11.85
CA GLU A 81 0.76 13.94 -10.64
C GLU A 81 1.07 12.96 -9.50
N HIS A 82 2.17 13.21 -8.79
CA HIS A 82 2.66 12.36 -7.71
C HIS A 82 3.54 13.17 -6.75
N SER A 83 3.69 12.69 -5.52
CA SER A 83 4.52 13.33 -4.49
C SER A 83 6.02 13.12 -4.71
N SER A 84 6.81 14.04 -4.16
CA SER A 84 8.28 13.91 -4.11
C SER A 84 8.75 12.67 -3.35
N GLU A 85 8.02 12.29 -2.30
CA GLU A 85 8.28 11.16 -1.43
C GLU A 85 8.06 9.84 -2.18
N ALA A 86 6.96 9.72 -2.95
CA ALA A 86 6.69 8.57 -3.79
C ALA A 86 7.72 8.43 -4.92
N LYS A 87 8.13 9.56 -5.53
CA LYS A 87 9.22 9.56 -6.51
C LYS A 87 10.54 9.09 -5.90
N ALA A 88 10.90 9.59 -4.72
CA ALA A 88 12.11 9.18 -4.01
C ALA A 88 12.08 7.68 -3.64
N PHE A 89 10.90 7.14 -3.29
CA PHE A 89 10.75 5.71 -3.03
C PHE A 89 11.12 4.85 -4.25
N HIS A 90 10.75 5.25 -5.47
CA HIS A 90 11.16 4.53 -6.68
C HIS A 90 12.62 4.78 -7.07
N ASP A 91 13.10 6.02 -6.91
CA ASP A 91 14.47 6.37 -7.26
C ASP A 91 15.52 5.72 -6.33
N TYR A 92 15.19 5.52 -5.04
CA TYR A 92 16.13 5.00 -4.03
C TYR A 92 15.71 3.67 -3.36
N GLY A 93 14.40 3.39 -3.27
CA GLY A 93 13.85 2.32 -2.42
C GLY A 93 14.00 0.90 -2.97
N PHE A 94 14.18 0.74 -4.29
CA PHE A 94 14.43 -0.57 -4.92
C PHE A 94 15.89 -0.82 -5.33
N VAL A 95 16.72 0.23 -5.40
CA VAL A 95 18.10 0.14 -5.89
C VAL A 95 19.07 -0.51 -4.88
N ASN A 96 18.66 -0.71 -3.62
CA ASN A 96 19.52 -1.30 -2.58
C ASN A 96 19.16 -2.72 -2.11
N SER A 97 18.16 -3.38 -2.71
CA SER A 97 17.97 -4.81 -2.48
C SER A 97 18.75 -5.60 -3.53
N GLY A 98 20.00 -5.95 -3.20
CA GLY A 98 20.88 -6.83 -3.98
C GLY A 98 20.40 -8.28 -4.13
N TYR A 99 19.10 -8.49 -4.34
CA TYR A 99 18.50 -9.77 -4.72
C TYR A 99 17.75 -9.56 -6.03
N GLY A 100 18.44 -9.82 -7.13
CA GLY A 100 17.91 -9.73 -8.48
C GLY A 100 16.87 -10.81 -8.79
N VAL A 101 15.92 -10.46 -9.65
CA VAL A 101 15.18 -11.41 -10.48
C VAL A 101 15.18 -10.87 -11.92
N ASN A 102 15.86 -11.65 -12.77
CA ASN A 102 15.80 -11.71 -14.24
C ASN A 102 16.21 -10.44 -15.01
N GLY A 103 17.44 -10.53 -15.52
CA GLY A 103 18.16 -9.47 -16.21
C GLY A 103 17.50 -8.94 -17.46
N ILE A 104 17.36 -7.62 -17.50
CA ILE A 104 17.70 -6.78 -18.64
C ILE A 104 18.46 -5.60 -18.03
N GLY A 105 19.77 -5.55 -18.26
CA GLY A 105 20.61 -4.48 -17.75
C GLY A 105 20.27 -3.16 -18.44
N HIS A 106 20.19 -2.07 -17.67
CA HIS A 106 20.30 -0.73 -18.22
C HIS A 106 21.13 0.16 -17.28
N ASN A 107 22.33 0.45 -17.79
CA ASN A 107 23.24 1.58 -17.56
C ASN A 107 23.18 2.37 -16.24
N ALA A 108 24.28 2.19 -15.48
CA ALA A 108 25.16 3.22 -14.92
C ALA A 108 24.55 4.63 -14.69
N GLY A 109 24.17 4.91 -13.45
CA GLY A 109 24.18 6.27 -12.89
C GLY A 109 25.59 6.61 -12.36
N PRO A 110 25.99 7.89 -12.35
CA PRO A 110 27.36 8.29 -12.03
C PRO A 110 27.72 7.96 -10.58
N ALA A 111 28.88 7.34 -10.39
CA ALA A 111 29.45 7.08 -9.08
C ALA A 111 29.73 8.41 -8.35
N PRO A 112 29.57 8.46 -7.01
CA PRO A 112 29.90 9.66 -6.23
C PRO A 112 31.40 10.00 -6.35
N PRO A 113 31.78 11.29 -6.28
CA PRO A 113 33.17 11.69 -6.41
C PRO A 113 34.00 11.10 -5.26
N ASN A 114 35.10 10.44 -5.62
CA ASN A 114 36.08 9.95 -4.67
C ASN A 114 37.00 11.12 -4.28
N ASP A 115 36.75 11.75 -3.14
CA ASP A 115 37.67 12.74 -2.57
C ASP A 115 38.90 12.00 -2.03
N GLY A 116 39.97 12.00 -2.83
CA GLY A 116 41.28 11.52 -2.42
C GLY A 116 41.89 12.46 -1.38
N MET A 117 42.06 11.98 -0.14
CA MET A 117 43.00 12.55 0.82
C MET A 117 44.41 12.03 0.49
N GLY A 118 45.31 12.96 0.16
CA GLY A 118 46.76 12.75 0.18
C GLY A 118 47.36 12.85 1.59
#